data_AF-K8ERB2-F1
#
_entry.id   AF-K8ERB2-F1
#
_cell.length_a   1.000
_cell.length_b   1.000
_cell.length_c   1.000
_cell.angle_alpha   90.00
_cell.angle_beta   90.00
_cell.angle_gamma   90.00
#
_symmetry.space_group_name_H-M   'P 1'
#
loop_
_entity.id
_entity.type
_entity.pdbx_description
1 polymer ?
#
loop_
_entity_poly.entity_id
_entity_poly.type
_entity_poly.pdbx_seq_one_letter_code
_entity_poly.pdbx_strand_id
1 'polypeptide(L)'
;MNSTSSKTKEENYNNNNNNNNYSLGGGGRGGGKKRGYNDNGGEYNHHNYNQRVKLSKNTYSRGGKDSLNANASSFTPSVSFAKEQERKKRELQQKLLLMERQKAELKAKVEEAARLAKLKEEQEEERVTKRFKEEQELKKEKAKRAGNLLSGFKDSLKNKGDVGNGGQDTADAKKTNAENETKKQIERVLQAGTDWAVLNLPRGSKKKWLTQSYRELARSLHPDKCALPRAKQAFQRVKEAYENLSKDAVE
;
A
#
# COMPACT_ATOMS: atom_id res chain seq x y z
N MET A 1 31.53 21.66 28.65
CA MET A 1 31.64 20.18 28.61
C MET A 1 30.26 19.61 28.88
N ASN A 2 29.72 18.94 27.86
CA ASN A 2 28.79 17.80 27.87
C ASN A 2 27.39 18.00 28.53
N SER A 3 26.31 18.02 27.72
CA SER A 3 25.47 16.84 27.36
C SER A 3 24.46 16.52 28.49
N THR A 4 23.16 16.31 28.31
CA THR A 4 22.33 15.93 27.15
C THR A 4 20.85 15.92 27.58
N SER A 5 20.00 16.34 26.66
CA SER A 5 18.70 15.75 26.26
C SER A 5 17.62 15.38 27.31
N SER A 6 16.63 16.27 27.37
CA SER A 6 15.26 16.01 27.82
C SER A 6 14.54 15.04 26.89
N LYS A 7 14.03 13.94 27.45
CA LYS A 7 13.13 12.95 26.83
C LYS A 7 11.78 13.59 26.46
N THR A 8 11.49 13.73 25.17
CA THR A 8 10.11 13.86 24.66
C THR A 8 9.55 12.48 24.40
N LYS A 9 8.38 12.20 24.99
CA LYS A 9 7.56 11.02 24.74
C LYS A 9 6.94 11.15 23.34
N GLU A 10 7.32 10.28 22.42
CA GLU A 10 6.60 10.11 21.15
C GLU A 10 5.43 9.15 21.37
N GLU A 11 4.22 9.69 21.26
CA GLU A 11 2.97 8.95 21.13
C GLU A 11 2.87 8.43 19.69
N ASN A 12 2.88 7.11 19.56
CA ASN A 12 2.91 6.41 18.29
C ASN A 12 1.47 6.23 17.75
N TYR A 13 0.99 7.20 16.96
CA TYR A 13 -0.25 7.06 16.19
C TYR A 13 0.03 6.36 14.86
N ASN A 14 -0.21 5.05 14.81
CA ASN A 14 -0.24 4.26 13.59
C ASN A 14 -1.54 4.54 12.81
N ASN A 15 -1.45 5.35 11.75
CA ASN A 15 -2.53 5.58 10.80
C ASN A 15 -2.23 4.78 9.51
N ASN A 16 -2.78 3.56 9.42
CA ASN A 16 -2.57 2.67 8.28
C ASN A 16 -3.78 2.76 7.34
N ASN A 17 -3.73 3.71 6.41
CA ASN A 17 -4.71 3.84 5.32
C ASN A 17 -4.15 3.12 4.08
N ASN A 18 -4.53 1.85 3.92
CA ASN A 18 -4.09 1.01 2.82
C ASN A 18 -5.19 0.94 1.75
N ASN A 19 -5.07 1.79 0.74
CA ASN A 19 -5.99 1.85 -0.40
C ASN A 19 -5.41 0.97 -1.53
N ASN A 20 -5.82 -0.29 -1.59
CA ASN A 20 -5.45 -1.22 -2.66
C ASN A 20 -6.40 -1.05 -3.84
N ASN A 21 -5.87 -0.48 -4.92
CA ASN A 21 -6.51 -0.35 -6.22
C ASN A 21 -6.24 -1.64 -7.05
N TYR A 22 -7.25 -2.49 -7.19
CA TYR A 22 -7.19 -3.65 -8.08
C TYR A 22 -7.56 -3.23 -9.51
N SER A 23 -6.54 -3.20 -10.37
CA SER A 23 -6.67 -3.27 -11.82
C SER A 23 -7.08 -4.68 -12.23
N LEU A 24 -8.26 -4.82 -12.82
CA LEU A 24 -8.71 -6.04 -13.52
C LEU A 24 -9.30 -5.62 -14.86
N GLY A 25 -8.55 -5.93 -15.92
CA GLY A 25 -9.05 -5.91 -17.29
C GLY A 25 -9.91 -7.14 -17.58
N GLY A 26 -10.81 -7.01 -18.55
CA GLY A 26 -11.43 -8.16 -19.21
C GLY A 26 -12.82 -7.91 -19.78
N GLY A 27 -12.91 -7.88 -21.12
CA GLY A 27 -13.94 -8.61 -21.87
C GLY A 27 -15.35 -8.02 -21.92
N GLY A 28 -15.67 -7.37 -23.05
CA GLY A 28 -17.06 -7.13 -23.43
C GLY A 28 -17.76 -8.38 -23.97
N ARG A 29 -19.08 -8.45 -23.77
CA ARG A 29 -20.13 -8.75 -24.76
C ARG A 29 -21.42 -9.19 -24.05
N GLY A 30 -22.50 -8.45 -24.33
CA GLY A 30 -23.81 -9.04 -24.59
C GLY A 30 -24.72 -9.35 -23.40
N GLY A 31 -25.82 -8.60 -23.34
CA GLY A 31 -27.12 -9.14 -22.94
C GLY A 31 -27.53 -8.93 -21.47
N GLY A 32 -28.54 -8.08 -21.23
CA GLY A 32 -29.23 -8.12 -19.95
C GLY A 32 -30.03 -6.88 -19.57
N LYS A 33 -31.31 -6.88 -19.96
CA LYS A 33 -32.49 -6.44 -19.19
C LYS A 33 -32.54 -4.99 -18.67
N LYS A 34 -33.51 -4.27 -19.26
CA LYS A 34 -34.18 -3.06 -18.76
C LYS A 34 -34.17 -2.94 -17.23
N ARG A 35 -33.53 -1.90 -16.72
CA ARG A 35 -33.93 -1.24 -15.48
C ARG A 35 -34.05 0.24 -15.80
N GLY A 36 -35.28 0.73 -15.82
CA GLY A 36 -35.55 2.16 -15.92
C GLY A 36 -35.04 2.82 -14.65
N TYR A 37 -34.09 3.73 -14.81
CA TYR A 37 -33.78 4.76 -13.83
C TYR A 37 -34.16 6.09 -14.47
N ASN A 38 -34.87 6.92 -13.71
CA ASN A 38 -35.28 8.26 -14.09
C ASN A 38 -34.05 9.12 -14.33
N ASP A 39 -33.76 9.41 -15.60
CA ASP A 39 -32.81 10.44 -16.03
C ASP A 39 -33.45 11.82 -15.86
N ASN A 40 -33.40 12.38 -14.64
CA ASN A 40 -33.46 13.83 -14.45
C ASN A 40 -32.02 14.36 -14.41
N GLY A 41 -31.32 14.19 -15.53
CA GLY A 41 -30.09 14.92 -15.84
C GLY A 41 -30.45 16.33 -16.27
N GLY A 42 -30.41 17.28 -15.33
CA GLY A 42 -30.46 18.70 -15.66
C GLY A 42 -29.19 19.12 -16.41
N GLU A 43 -29.20 18.95 -17.73
CA GLU A 43 -28.22 19.58 -18.62
C GLU A 43 -28.34 21.11 -18.50
N TYR A 44 -27.38 21.73 -17.82
CA TYR A 44 -27.16 23.17 -17.92
C TYR A 44 -26.63 23.49 -19.32
N ASN A 45 -27.56 23.69 -20.23
CA ASN A 45 -27.29 24.09 -21.60
C ASN A 45 -26.88 25.58 -21.64
N HIS A 46 -25.57 25.84 -21.73
CA HIS A 46 -24.97 27.18 -21.76
C HIS A 46 -25.14 27.94 -23.10
N HIS A 47 -26.08 27.53 -23.96
CA HIS A 47 -26.19 28.03 -25.34
C HIS A 47 -27.52 28.69 -25.67
N ASN A 48 -27.98 29.66 -24.88
CA ASN A 48 -28.97 30.61 -25.41
C ASN A 48 -28.98 31.98 -24.71
N TYR A 49 -27.87 32.72 -24.80
CA TYR A 49 -27.89 34.14 -24.43
C TYR A 49 -28.25 35.08 -25.59
N ASN A 50 -28.40 34.57 -26.83
CA ASN A 50 -28.57 35.42 -28.02
C ASN A 50 -29.78 35.12 -28.93
N GLN A 51 -30.70 34.19 -28.62
CA GLN A 51 -31.93 34.03 -29.42
C GLN A 51 -33.20 34.59 -28.77
N ARG A 52 -33.15 35.15 -27.56
CA ARG A 52 -34.33 35.77 -26.92
C ARG A 52 -34.53 37.26 -27.22
N VAL A 53 -33.95 37.76 -28.32
CA VAL A 53 -34.11 39.18 -28.74
C VAL A 53 -35.17 39.34 -29.85
N LYS A 54 -35.73 38.26 -30.37
CA LYS A 54 -36.72 38.33 -31.45
C LYS A 54 -37.91 37.44 -31.14
N LEU A 55 -38.85 37.95 -30.32
CA LEU A 55 -40.29 37.65 -30.31
C LEU A 55 -40.90 38.11 -28.98
N SER A 56 -41.01 39.41 -28.79
CA SER A 56 -42.12 40.00 -28.02
C SER A 56 -42.37 41.42 -28.53
N LYS A 57 -43.02 41.52 -29.69
CA LYS A 57 -43.80 42.72 -29.99
C LYS A 57 -45.03 42.66 -29.09
N ASN A 58 -44.84 42.95 -27.80
CA ASN A 58 -45.96 43.32 -26.94
C ASN A 58 -46.34 44.73 -27.37
N THR A 59 -47.51 44.81 -27.98
CA THR A 59 -48.27 46.02 -28.22
C THR A 59 -48.57 46.66 -26.86
N TYR A 60 -47.64 47.47 -26.34
CA TYR A 60 -48.01 48.48 -25.37
C TYR A 60 -48.75 49.57 -26.13
N SER A 61 -50.05 49.62 -25.89
CA SER A 61 -50.94 50.69 -26.30
C SER A 61 -50.28 52.03 -25.97
N ARG A 62 -50.01 52.84 -27.00
CA ARG A 62 -49.79 54.28 -26.86
C ARG A 62 -51.11 54.91 -26.41
N GLY A 63 -51.37 54.89 -25.11
CA GLY A 63 -52.65 55.32 -24.57
C GLY A 63 -52.60 55.45 -23.07
N GLY A 64 -51.76 56.33 -22.57
CA GLY A 64 -51.67 56.62 -21.15
C GLY A 64 -50.43 57.46 -20.91
N LYS A 65 -50.61 58.68 -20.41
CA LYS A 65 -49.53 59.38 -19.73
C LYS A 65 -49.25 58.56 -18.47
N ASP A 66 -48.39 57.56 -18.58
CA ASP A 66 -47.77 56.91 -17.43
C ASP A 66 -46.83 57.95 -16.82
N SER A 67 -47.41 58.96 -16.17
CA SER A 67 -46.69 59.84 -15.29
C SER A 67 -46.12 58.95 -14.22
N LEU A 68 -44.82 58.65 -14.33
CA LEU A 68 -43.99 58.26 -13.19
C LEU A 68 -44.48 59.10 -12.01
N ASN A 69 -44.91 58.46 -10.93
CA ASN A 69 -45.45 59.14 -9.76
C ASN A 69 -44.48 60.29 -9.40
N ALA A 70 -44.92 61.54 -9.57
CA ALA A 70 -44.08 62.72 -9.35
C ALA A 70 -43.60 62.81 -7.89
N ASN A 71 -44.24 62.08 -6.98
CA ASN A 71 -43.88 61.97 -5.56
C ASN A 71 -43.01 60.75 -5.24
N ALA A 72 -42.56 59.96 -6.23
CA ALA A 72 -41.62 58.87 -5.98
C ALA A 72 -40.24 59.46 -5.67
N SER A 73 -39.82 59.41 -4.40
CA SER A 73 -38.49 59.85 -4.01
C SER A 73 -37.44 59.01 -4.76
N SER A 74 -36.42 59.66 -5.31
CA SER A 74 -35.26 58.97 -5.87
C SER A 74 -34.71 58.01 -4.81
N PHE A 75 -34.54 56.73 -5.18
CA PHE A 75 -33.95 55.73 -4.31
C PHE A 75 -32.50 56.12 -4.05
N THR A 76 -32.29 56.84 -2.95
CA THR A 76 -30.96 57.16 -2.43
C THR A 76 -30.62 56.04 -1.47
N PRO A 77 -29.66 55.15 -1.80
CA PRO A 77 -29.25 54.15 -0.85
C PRO A 77 -28.78 54.87 0.41
N SER A 78 -29.37 54.51 1.55
CA SER A 78 -28.99 55.05 2.84
C SER A 78 -27.46 55.04 2.97
N VAL A 79 -26.89 56.13 3.47
CA VAL A 79 -25.43 56.26 3.69
C VAL A 79 -24.89 55.11 4.57
N SER A 80 -25.74 54.50 5.40
CA SER A 80 -25.42 53.29 6.16
C SER A 80 -25.27 52.05 5.28
N PHE A 81 -26.15 51.85 4.29
CA PHE A 81 -26.14 50.72 3.37
C PHE A 81 -24.95 50.77 2.40
N ALA A 82 -24.61 51.96 1.89
CA ALA A 82 -23.42 52.15 1.05
C ALA A 82 -22.12 51.81 1.81
N LYS A 83 -22.00 52.29 3.07
CA LYS A 83 -20.86 51.94 3.95
C LYS A 83 -20.79 50.44 4.25
N GLU A 84 -21.93 49.77 4.39
CA GLU A 84 -21.99 48.33 4.65
C GLU A 84 -21.58 47.51 3.41
N GLN A 85 -21.98 47.92 2.21
CA GLN A 85 -21.53 47.29 0.96
C GLN A 85 -20.01 47.41 0.76
N GLU A 86 -19.43 48.57 1.08
CA GLU A 86 -17.98 48.76 1.02
C GLU A 86 -17.24 47.83 1.99
N ARG A 87 -17.75 47.64 3.21
CA ARG A 87 -17.18 46.69 4.18
C ARG A 87 -17.22 45.26 3.66
N LYS A 88 -18.38 44.81 3.14
CA LYS A 88 -18.54 43.48 2.55
C LYS A 88 -17.61 43.26 1.36
N LYS A 89 -17.43 44.28 0.51
CA LYS A 89 -16.49 44.22 -0.62
C LYS A 89 -15.03 44.11 -0.16
N ARG A 90 -14.63 44.86 0.86
CA ARG A 90 -13.28 44.77 1.45
C ARG A 90 -13.03 43.41 2.11
N GLU A 91 -14.00 42.90 2.87
CA GLU A 91 -13.90 41.55 3.45
C GLU A 91 -13.79 40.47 2.38
N LEU A 92 -14.57 40.57 1.29
CA LEU A 92 -14.49 39.63 0.18
C LEU A 92 -13.11 39.67 -0.49
N GLN A 93 -12.57 40.86 -0.72
CA GLN A 93 -11.22 41.03 -1.27
C GLN A 93 -10.15 40.43 -0.35
N GLN A 94 -10.25 40.66 0.96
CA GLN A 94 -9.33 40.07 1.94
C GLN A 94 -9.41 38.53 1.96
N LYS A 95 -10.63 37.97 1.90
CA LYS A 95 -10.83 36.52 1.84
C LYS A 95 -10.24 35.91 0.55
N LEU A 96 -10.43 36.56 -0.59
CA LEU A 96 -9.84 36.12 -1.86
C LEU A 96 -8.31 36.10 -1.79
N LEU A 97 -7.71 37.16 -1.25
CA LEU A 97 -6.25 37.25 -1.10
C LEU A 97 -5.70 36.17 -0.15
N LEU A 98 -6.41 35.90 0.94
CA LEU A 98 -6.03 34.84 1.89
C LEU A 98 -6.15 33.45 1.25
N MET A 99 -7.23 33.18 0.52
CA MET A 99 -7.43 31.94 -0.23
C MET A 99 -6.37 31.74 -1.31
N GLU A 100 -6.00 32.80 -2.02
CA GLU A 100 -4.94 32.76 -3.03
C GLU A 100 -3.59 32.44 -2.41
N ARG A 101 -3.27 33.04 -1.25
CA ARG A 101 -2.06 32.74 -0.48
C ARG A 101 -2.03 31.28 0.00
N GLN A 102 -3.14 30.76 0.53
CA GLN A 102 -3.25 29.36 0.95
C GLN A 102 -3.09 28.41 -0.23
N LYS A 103 -3.70 28.72 -1.37
CA LYS A 103 -3.56 27.93 -2.59
C LYS A 103 -2.11 27.93 -3.10
N ALA A 104 -1.43 29.07 -3.06
CA ALA A 104 -0.02 29.17 -3.43
C ALA A 104 0.87 28.33 -2.50
N GLU A 105 0.61 28.37 -1.19
CA GLU A 105 1.36 27.58 -0.21
C GLU A 105 1.15 26.07 -0.39
N LEU A 106 -0.09 25.63 -0.60
CA LEU A 106 -0.39 24.22 -0.88
C LEU A 106 0.27 23.76 -2.18
N LYS A 107 0.22 24.58 -3.23
CA LYS A 107 0.88 24.27 -4.51
C LYS A 107 2.40 24.13 -4.35
N ALA A 108 3.04 25.03 -3.58
CA ALA A 108 4.46 24.95 -3.29
C ALA A 108 4.84 23.67 -2.52
N LYS A 109 4.05 23.29 -1.50
CA LYS A 109 4.25 22.04 -0.75
C LYS A 109 4.12 20.79 -1.62
N VAL A 110 3.13 20.77 -2.52
CA VAL A 110 2.95 19.66 -3.46
C VAL A 110 4.12 19.57 -4.44
N GLU A 111 4.63 20.70 -4.93
CA GLU A 111 5.80 20.72 -5.82
C GLU A 111 7.07 20.27 -5.11
N GLU A 112 7.31 20.72 -3.88
CA GLU A 112 8.45 20.29 -3.06
C GLU A 112 8.39 18.78 -2.77
N ALA A 113 7.21 18.28 -2.39
CA ALA A 113 6.99 16.85 -2.18
C ALA A 113 7.22 16.03 -3.46
N ALA A 114 6.79 16.54 -4.62
CA ALA A 114 7.05 15.90 -5.91
C ALA A 114 8.54 15.90 -6.29
N ARG A 115 9.28 16.97 -5.99
CA ARG A 115 10.74 17.02 -6.19
C ARG A 115 11.48 16.05 -5.28
N LEU A 116 11.08 15.97 -4.01
CA LEU A 116 11.63 15.02 -3.05
C LEU A 116 11.33 13.57 -3.44
N ALA A 117 10.13 13.30 -3.96
CA ALA A 117 9.75 11.96 -4.45
C ALA A 117 10.64 11.53 -5.62
N LYS A 118 10.83 12.41 -6.62
CA LYS A 118 11.72 12.13 -7.77
C LYS A 118 13.16 11.87 -7.36
N LEU A 119 13.70 12.66 -6.42
CA LEU A 119 15.06 12.49 -5.94
C LEU A 119 15.24 11.19 -5.15
N LYS A 120 14.21 10.76 -4.40
CA LYS A 120 14.21 9.46 -3.71
C LYS A 120 14.10 8.29 -4.69
N GLU A 121 13.27 8.41 -5.72
CA GLU A 121 13.11 7.41 -6.78
C GLU A 121 14.44 7.22 -7.54
N GLU A 122 15.10 8.32 -7.94
CA GLU A 122 16.41 8.27 -8.60
C GLU A 122 17.49 7.62 -7.71
N GLN A 123 17.53 7.98 -6.42
CA GLN A 123 18.44 7.33 -5.47
C GLN A 123 18.14 5.84 -5.28
N GLU A 124 16.87 5.45 -5.32
CA GLU A 124 16.47 4.04 -5.18
C GLU A 124 16.83 3.23 -6.43
N GLU A 125 16.61 3.77 -7.63
CA GLU A 125 17.04 3.15 -8.89
C GLU A 125 18.57 2.99 -8.95
N GLU A 126 19.33 3.99 -8.53
CA GLU A 126 20.80 3.90 -8.46
C GLU A 126 21.24 2.82 -7.45
N ARG A 127 20.54 2.69 -6.32
CA ARG A 127 20.83 1.65 -5.32
C ARG A 127 20.48 0.25 -5.81
N VAL A 128 19.35 0.09 -6.50
CA VAL A 128 18.91 -1.20 -7.06
C VAL A 128 19.88 -1.66 -8.14
N THR A 129 20.28 -0.75 -9.03
CA THR A 129 21.25 -1.06 -10.09
C THR A 129 22.64 -1.38 -9.55
N LYS A 130 23.13 -0.65 -8.53
CA LYS A 130 24.38 -0.98 -7.83
C LYS A 130 24.33 -2.37 -7.17
N ARG A 131 23.27 -2.66 -6.42
CA ARG A 131 23.08 -3.98 -5.78
C ARG A 131 23.04 -5.11 -6.79
N PHE A 132 22.37 -4.93 -7.92
CA PHE A 132 22.29 -5.94 -8.96
C PHE A 132 23.66 -6.22 -9.61
N LYS A 133 24.48 -5.18 -9.83
CA LYS A 133 25.85 -5.33 -10.35
C LYS A 133 26.74 -6.06 -9.34
N GLU A 134 26.72 -5.63 -8.07
CA GLU A 134 27.47 -6.26 -6.98
C GLU A 134 27.11 -7.75 -6.81
N GLU A 135 25.82 -8.08 -6.88
CA GLU A 135 25.34 -9.46 -6.76
C GLU A 135 25.81 -10.34 -7.94
N GLN A 136 25.81 -9.80 -9.17
CA GLN A 136 26.36 -10.51 -10.32
C GLN A 136 27.86 -10.73 -10.21
N GLU A 137 28.61 -9.73 -9.73
CA GLU A 137 30.06 -9.84 -9.52
C GLU A 137 30.38 -10.90 -8.46
N LEU A 138 29.68 -10.87 -7.33
CA LEU A 138 29.82 -11.88 -6.28
C LEU A 138 29.49 -13.29 -6.79
N LYS A 139 28.47 -13.42 -7.65
CA LYS A 139 28.11 -14.72 -8.25
C LYS A 139 29.17 -15.21 -9.22
N LYS A 140 29.75 -14.32 -10.04
CA LYS A 140 30.87 -14.64 -10.94
C LYS A 140 32.13 -15.01 -10.15
N GLU A 141 32.42 -14.30 -9.06
CA GLU A 141 33.55 -14.61 -8.18
C GLU A 141 33.39 -15.97 -7.50
N LYS A 142 32.19 -16.26 -6.96
CA LYS A 142 31.86 -17.57 -6.39
C LYS A 142 31.98 -18.69 -7.43
N ALA A 143 31.53 -18.46 -8.67
CA ALA A 143 31.66 -19.43 -9.75
C ALA A 143 33.14 -19.68 -10.13
N LYS A 144 33.96 -18.63 -10.20
CA LYS A 144 35.41 -18.76 -10.42
C LYS A 144 36.08 -19.53 -9.27
N ARG A 145 35.75 -19.21 -8.02
CA ARG A 145 36.27 -19.90 -6.84
C ARG A 145 35.88 -21.37 -6.80
N ALA A 146 34.63 -21.69 -7.16
CA ALA A 146 34.16 -23.07 -7.29
C ALA A 146 34.86 -23.82 -8.44
N GLY A 147 35.07 -23.15 -9.59
CA GLY A 147 35.81 -23.72 -10.71
C GLY A 147 37.25 -24.09 -10.35
N ASN A 148 37.96 -23.20 -9.64
CA ASN A 148 39.33 -23.44 -9.17
C ASN A 148 39.42 -24.58 -8.14
N LEU A 149 38.42 -24.73 -7.26
CA LEU A 149 38.37 -25.84 -6.31
C LEU A 149 38.10 -27.18 -7.01
N LEU A 150 37.24 -27.17 -8.05
CA LEU A 150 36.88 -28.37 -8.79
C LEU A 150 38.03 -28.89 -9.68
N SER A 151 38.83 -28.00 -10.27
CA SER A 151 40.02 -28.41 -11.04
C SER A 151 41.08 -29.06 -10.14
N GLY A 152 41.31 -28.53 -8.93
CA GLY A 152 42.24 -29.13 -7.96
C GLY A 152 41.79 -30.51 -7.46
N PHE A 153 40.48 -30.74 -7.37
CA PHE A 153 39.92 -32.05 -7.03
C PHE A 153 40.06 -33.06 -8.18
N LYS A 154 39.94 -32.62 -9.44
CA LYS A 154 40.01 -33.47 -10.63
C LYS A 154 41.42 -34.01 -10.90
N ASP A 155 42.45 -33.20 -10.67
CA ASP A 155 43.84 -33.65 -10.82
C ASP A 155 44.26 -34.61 -9.69
N SER A 156 43.69 -34.45 -8.50
CA SER A 156 43.91 -35.38 -7.38
C SER A 156 43.27 -36.75 -7.61
N LEU A 157 42.14 -36.82 -8.32
CA LEU A 157 41.47 -38.09 -8.66
C LEU A 157 42.22 -38.87 -9.76
N LYS A 158 42.88 -38.18 -10.70
CA LYS A 158 43.61 -38.83 -11.82
C LYS A 158 44.92 -39.51 -11.39
N ASN A 159 45.50 -39.10 -10.26
CA ASN A 159 46.74 -39.68 -9.73
C ASN A 159 46.53 -40.85 -8.76
N LYS A 160 45.29 -41.24 -8.45
CA LYS A 160 44.99 -42.49 -7.74
C LYS A 160 44.36 -43.49 -8.71
N GLY A 161 45.21 -44.34 -9.28
CA GLY A 161 44.75 -45.62 -9.79
C GLY A 161 44.09 -46.42 -8.66
N ASP A 162 42.96 -47.05 -8.99
CA ASP A 162 42.39 -48.23 -8.36
C ASP A 162 42.38 -48.29 -6.82
N VAL A 163 41.31 -47.80 -6.17
CA VAL A 163 40.73 -48.47 -4.97
C VAL A 163 39.25 -48.07 -4.78
N GLY A 164 38.35 -49.04 -4.88
CA GLY A 164 37.26 -49.29 -3.91
C GLY A 164 36.11 -48.29 -3.72
N ASN A 165 34.91 -48.69 -4.16
CA ASN A 165 33.61 -48.57 -3.47
C ASN A 165 33.48 -47.48 -2.37
N GLY A 166 32.99 -46.29 -2.74
CA GLY A 166 32.66 -45.19 -1.83
C GLY A 166 31.17 -44.82 -1.87
N GLY A 167 30.31 -45.74 -1.44
CA GLY A 167 28.85 -45.60 -1.48
C GLY A 167 28.18 -45.24 -0.14
N GLN A 168 28.90 -44.68 0.84
CA GLN A 168 28.35 -44.45 2.19
C GLN A 168 28.28 -42.98 2.63
N ASP A 169 28.97 -42.04 1.98
CA ASP A 169 29.10 -40.67 2.51
C ASP A 169 27.94 -39.72 2.18
N THR A 170 26.98 -40.14 1.34
CA THR A 170 25.85 -39.28 0.92
C THR A 170 24.67 -39.31 1.90
N ALA A 171 24.59 -40.33 2.77
CA ALA A 171 23.51 -40.47 3.74
C ALA A 171 23.65 -39.50 4.92
N ASP A 172 24.88 -39.29 5.42
CA ASP A 172 25.15 -38.40 6.54
C ASP A 172 25.01 -36.92 6.16
N ALA A 173 25.36 -36.55 4.92
CA ALA A 173 25.14 -35.21 4.39
C ALA A 173 23.63 -34.87 4.28
N LYS A 174 22.78 -35.85 3.95
CA LYS A 174 21.32 -35.66 3.90
C LYS A 174 20.71 -35.53 5.30
N LYS A 175 21.23 -36.28 6.27
CA LYS A 175 20.79 -36.26 7.67
C LYS A 175 21.11 -34.91 8.34
N THR A 176 22.32 -34.38 8.12
CA THR A 176 22.71 -33.07 8.66
C THR A 176 21.89 -31.91 8.08
N ASN A 177 21.52 -31.95 6.80
CA ASN A 177 20.67 -30.91 6.22
C ASN A 177 19.23 -30.93 6.78
N ALA A 178 18.64 -32.12 6.92
CA ALA A 178 17.30 -32.27 7.51
C ALA A 178 17.24 -31.85 9.00
N GLU A 179 18.30 -32.15 9.76
CA GLU A 179 18.47 -31.68 11.14
C GLU A 179 18.62 -30.16 11.23
N ASN A 180 19.31 -29.53 10.27
CA ASN A 180 19.43 -28.07 10.22
C ASN A 180 18.11 -27.39 9.81
N GLU A 181 17.34 -27.99 8.90
CA GLU A 181 16.00 -27.51 8.53
C GLU A 181 15.02 -27.58 9.70
N THR A 182 15.04 -28.67 10.47
CA THR A 182 14.21 -28.82 11.67
C THR A 182 14.61 -27.83 12.76
N LYS A 183 15.91 -27.57 12.98
CA LYS A 183 16.37 -26.49 13.89
C LYS A 183 15.81 -25.12 13.49
N LYS A 184 15.90 -24.75 12.21
CA LYS A 184 15.35 -23.48 11.70
C LYS A 184 13.83 -23.41 11.90
N GLN A 185 13.12 -24.53 11.69
CA GLN A 185 11.68 -24.59 11.93
C GLN A 185 11.32 -24.40 13.41
N ILE A 186 12.07 -25.01 14.33
CA ILE A 186 11.92 -24.85 15.79
C ILE A 186 12.12 -23.38 16.17
N GLU A 187 13.22 -22.75 15.72
CA GLU A 187 13.50 -21.35 16.01
C GLU A 187 12.41 -20.42 15.48
N ARG A 188 11.96 -20.64 14.25
CA ARG A 188 10.86 -19.88 13.65
C ARG A 188 9.58 -19.98 14.46
N VAL A 189 9.20 -21.19 14.89
CA VAL A 189 7.98 -21.42 15.69
C VAL A 189 8.08 -20.73 17.04
N LEU A 190 9.25 -20.75 17.68
CA LEU A 190 9.46 -20.12 18.98
C LEU A 190 9.55 -18.59 18.90
N GLN A 191 10.03 -18.04 17.78
CA GLN A 191 10.09 -16.59 17.53
C GLN A 191 8.78 -16.01 16.99
N ALA A 192 7.84 -16.84 16.56
CA ALA A 192 6.58 -16.39 15.98
C ALA A 192 5.72 -15.67 17.03
N GLY A 193 5.42 -14.40 16.78
CA GLY A 193 4.58 -13.57 17.65
C GLY A 193 3.07 -13.80 17.52
N THR A 194 2.62 -14.56 16.52
CA THR A 194 1.19 -14.83 16.29
C THR A 194 0.95 -16.30 15.98
N ASP A 195 -0.23 -16.81 16.35
CA ASP A 195 -0.60 -18.22 16.13
C ASP A 195 -0.67 -18.58 14.64
N TRP A 196 -1.04 -17.60 13.79
CA TRP A 196 -1.00 -17.73 12.33
C TRP A 196 0.43 -17.91 11.79
N ALA A 197 1.39 -17.16 12.35
CA ALA A 197 2.80 -17.28 11.98
C ALA A 197 3.42 -18.61 12.45
N VAL A 198 2.97 -19.16 13.59
CA VAL A 198 3.39 -20.49 14.08
C VAL A 198 3.04 -21.59 13.07
N LEU A 199 1.81 -21.58 12.55
CA LEU A 199 1.36 -22.55 11.55
C LEU A 199 1.82 -22.22 10.11
N ASN A 200 2.52 -21.10 9.92
CA ASN A 200 2.96 -20.61 8.62
C ASN A 200 1.82 -20.40 7.62
N LEU A 201 0.71 -19.85 8.10
CA LEU A 201 -0.49 -19.59 7.31
C LEU A 201 -0.88 -18.11 7.35
N PRO A 202 -1.44 -17.56 6.26
CA PRO A 202 -2.01 -16.21 6.29
C PRO A 202 -3.24 -16.16 7.20
N ARG A 203 -3.50 -14.98 7.77
CA ARG A 203 -4.68 -14.72 8.61
C ARG A 203 -5.96 -15.03 7.83
N GLY A 204 -6.89 -15.74 8.45
CA GLY A 204 -8.16 -16.11 7.81
C GLY A 204 -8.08 -17.31 6.87
N SER A 205 -7.02 -18.12 6.97
CA SER A 205 -6.98 -19.39 6.22
C SER A 205 -8.09 -20.35 6.67
N LYS A 206 -8.63 -21.13 5.73
CA LYS A 206 -9.69 -22.11 5.99
C LYS A 206 -9.21 -23.21 6.94
N LYS A 207 -10.13 -23.76 7.76
CA LYS A 207 -9.86 -24.87 8.70
C LYS A 207 -9.15 -26.07 8.07
N LYS A 208 -9.42 -26.37 6.80
CA LYS A 208 -8.72 -27.43 6.04
C LYS A 208 -7.19 -27.23 6.01
N TRP A 209 -6.75 -25.99 5.84
CA TRP A 209 -5.33 -25.63 5.80
C TRP A 209 -4.69 -25.67 7.19
N LEU A 210 -5.42 -25.27 8.25
CA LEU A 210 -4.95 -25.37 9.63
C LEU A 210 -4.60 -26.82 9.99
N THR A 211 -5.52 -27.76 9.70
CA THR A 211 -5.31 -29.19 9.99
C THR A 211 -4.15 -29.76 9.18
N GLN A 212 -4.02 -29.35 7.90
CA GLN A 212 -2.92 -29.81 7.05
C GLN A 212 -1.56 -29.32 7.58
N SER A 213 -1.42 -28.01 7.81
CA SER A 213 -0.18 -27.43 8.33
C SER A 213 0.19 -27.95 9.72
N TYR A 214 -0.80 -28.15 10.59
CA TYR A 214 -0.59 -28.78 11.90
C TYR A 214 -0.01 -30.20 11.74
N ARG A 215 -0.59 -31.04 10.89
CA ARG A 215 -0.10 -32.42 10.70
C ARG A 215 1.31 -32.48 10.12
N GLU A 216 1.63 -31.56 9.19
CA GLU A 216 2.97 -31.47 8.60
C GLU A 216 4.02 -31.05 9.65
N LEU A 217 3.73 -29.99 10.41
CA LEU A 217 4.63 -29.51 11.48
C LEU A 217 4.73 -30.48 12.64
N ALA A 218 3.63 -31.13 13.03
CA ALA A 218 3.62 -32.15 14.08
C ALA A 218 4.50 -33.34 13.71
N ARG A 219 4.51 -33.75 12.43
CA ARG A 219 5.39 -34.81 11.94
C ARG A 219 6.86 -34.41 11.90
N SER A 220 7.18 -33.17 11.53
CA SER A 220 8.57 -32.70 11.44
C SER A 220 9.16 -32.35 12.80
N LEU A 221 8.35 -31.87 13.74
CA LEU A 221 8.77 -31.42 15.07
C LEU A 221 8.42 -32.41 16.20
N HIS A 222 8.04 -33.64 15.86
CA HIS A 222 7.69 -34.64 16.88
C HIS A 222 8.91 -34.98 17.76
N PRO A 223 8.77 -34.98 19.09
CA PRO A 223 9.90 -35.25 19.99
C PRO A 223 10.50 -36.66 19.83
N ASP A 224 9.75 -37.62 19.28
CA ASP A 224 10.24 -38.97 18.96
C ASP A 224 11.22 -38.99 17.77
N LYS A 225 11.02 -38.11 16.78
CA LYS A 225 11.85 -38.08 15.56
C LYS A 225 12.99 -37.06 15.64
N CYS A 226 12.86 -36.07 16.53
CA CYS A 226 13.81 -34.99 16.68
C CYS A 226 14.26 -34.88 18.13
N ALA A 227 15.41 -35.47 18.43
CA ALA A 227 16.08 -35.36 19.74
C ALA A 227 16.77 -33.99 19.95
N LEU A 228 16.21 -32.91 19.39
CA LEU A 228 16.77 -31.56 19.50
C LEU A 228 16.29 -30.88 20.79
N PRO A 229 17.16 -30.11 21.46
CA PRO A 229 16.73 -29.27 22.57
C PRO A 229 15.68 -28.29 22.06
N ARG A 230 14.59 -28.10 22.81
CA ARG A 230 13.45 -27.21 22.48
C ARG A 230 12.44 -27.74 21.44
N ALA A 231 12.64 -28.93 20.86
CA ALA A 231 11.63 -29.55 19.97
C ALA A 231 10.27 -29.73 20.67
N LYS A 232 10.28 -30.18 21.94
CA LYS A 232 9.07 -30.30 22.78
C LYS A 232 8.34 -28.96 22.97
N GLN A 233 9.09 -27.87 23.17
CA GLN A 233 8.50 -26.53 23.34
C GLN A 233 7.87 -26.03 22.04
N ALA A 234 8.55 -26.22 20.90
CA ALA A 234 7.99 -25.85 19.61
C ALA A 234 6.75 -26.67 19.24
N PHE A 235 6.75 -27.98 19.51
CA PHE A 235 5.60 -28.85 19.30
C PHE A 235 4.39 -28.40 20.13
N GLN A 236 4.60 -28.08 21.40
CA GLN A 236 3.55 -27.57 22.29
C GLN A 236 2.98 -26.26 21.76
N ARG A 237 3.83 -25.33 21.30
CA ARG A 237 3.39 -24.04 20.72
C ARG A 237 2.55 -24.23 19.45
N VAL A 238 2.91 -25.19 18.59
CA VAL A 238 2.14 -25.56 17.39
C VAL A 238 0.77 -26.13 17.75
N LYS A 239 0.70 -26.96 18.81
CA LYS A 239 -0.56 -27.52 19.32
C LYS A 239 -1.49 -26.44 19.83
N GLU A 240 -0.99 -25.53 20.66
CA GLU A 240 -1.76 -24.40 21.21
C GLU A 240 -2.27 -23.47 20.11
N ALA A 241 -1.42 -23.13 19.13
CA ALA A 241 -1.82 -22.31 18.00
C ALA A 241 -2.95 -22.96 17.18
N TYR A 242 -2.89 -24.28 16.96
CA TYR A 242 -3.96 -25.01 16.28
C TYR A 242 -5.26 -25.00 17.07
N GLU A 243 -5.21 -25.26 18.38
CA GLU A 243 -6.40 -25.26 19.24
C GLU A 243 -7.08 -23.89 19.31
N ASN A 244 -6.30 -22.80 19.38
CA ASN A 244 -6.84 -21.44 19.37
C ASN A 244 -7.49 -21.12 18.02
N LEU A 245 -6.76 -21.34 16.93
CA LEU A 245 -7.27 -21.02 15.59
C LEU A 245 -8.42 -21.92 15.15
N SER A 246 -8.49 -23.16 15.63
CA SER A 246 -9.61 -24.06 15.32
C SER A 246 -10.90 -23.69 16.06
N LYS A 247 -10.84 -22.93 17.16
CA LYS A 247 -12.02 -22.38 17.84
C LYS A 247 -12.54 -21.15 17.10
N ASP A 248 -11.63 -20.33 16.57
CA ASP A 248 -11.96 -19.07 15.89
C ASP A 248 -12.28 -19.25 14.39
N ALA A 249 -11.92 -20.38 13.80
CA ALA A 249 -12.18 -20.64 12.39
C ALA A 249 -13.67 -20.95 12.14
N VAL A 250 -14.37 -19.95 11.59
CA VAL A 250 -15.70 -20.11 10.98
C VAL A 250 -15.58 -20.95 9.71
N GLU A 251 -16.51 -21.87 9.53
CA GLU A 251 -16.52 -22.94 8.51
C GLU A 251 -16.51 -22.43 7.06
#